data_AF-A0A2V8AGQ9-F1
#
_entry.id   AF-A0A2V8AGQ9-F1
#
_cell.length_a   1.000
_cell.length_b   1.000
_cell.length_c   1.000
_cell.angle_alpha   90.00
_cell.angle_beta   90.00
_cell.angle_gamma   90.00
#
_symmetry.space_group_name_H-M   'P 1'
#
loop_
_entity.id
_entity.type
_entity.pdbx_description
1 polymer ?
#
loop_
_entity_poly.entity_id
_entity_poly.type
_entity_poly.pdbx_seq_one_letter_code
_entity_poly.pdbx_strand_id
1 'polypeptide(L)'
;MAEIFLSPKASKARVRAAENARRNRAEIVRELSWGRVTRRELIKMGLITSAGLLVPIGGLNPFVSSASADDGGIPRSPLFGCQPFTQPMPRFDVLPRNPVSVLN
;
A
#
# COMPACT_ATOMS: atom_id res chain seq x y z
N MET A 1 20.40 -14.98 -10.56
CA MET A 1 20.27 -13.60 -10.04
C MET A 1 18.78 -13.32 -9.94
N ALA A 2 18.20 -13.12 -8.76
CA ALA A 2 16.76 -12.84 -8.67
C ALA A 2 16.48 -11.44 -9.23
N GLU A 3 15.60 -11.35 -10.22
CA GLU A 3 15.22 -10.09 -10.88
C GLU A 3 14.71 -9.09 -9.85
N ILE A 4 15.36 -7.93 -9.81
CA ILE A 4 14.82 -6.75 -9.14
C ILE A 4 13.86 -6.13 -10.16
N PHE A 5 12.60 -5.91 -9.79
CA PHE A 5 11.55 -5.29 -10.64
C PHE A 5 11.82 -3.80 -10.95
N LEU A 6 13.03 -3.48 -11.39
CA LEU A 6 13.45 -2.17 -11.85
C LEU A 6 13.65 -2.22 -13.36
N SER A 7 13.36 -1.11 -14.03
CA SER A 7 13.66 -0.95 -15.46
C SER A 7 15.14 -1.25 -15.74
N PRO A 8 15.49 -1.89 -16.86
CA PRO A 8 16.89 -2.09 -17.27
C PRO A 8 17.70 -0.80 -17.39
N LYS A 9 17.01 0.35 -17.54
CA LYS A 9 17.60 1.69 -17.61
C LYS A 9 17.71 2.39 -16.24
N ALA A 10 17.36 1.72 -15.15
CA ALA A 10 17.41 2.30 -13.81
C ALA A 10 18.84 2.72 -13.43
N SER A 11 18.96 3.84 -12.71
CA SER A 11 20.27 4.32 -12.25
C SER A 11 20.91 3.31 -11.27
N LYS A 12 22.25 3.23 -11.27
CA LYS A 12 23.00 2.34 -10.35
C LYS A 12 22.67 2.62 -8.88
N ALA A 13 22.41 3.89 -8.54
CA ALA A 13 21.99 4.30 -7.20
C ALA A 13 20.63 3.68 -6.82
N ARG A 14 19.69 3.63 -7.76
CA ARG A 14 18.37 3.03 -7.56
C ARG A 14 18.44 1.51 -7.38
N VAL A 15 19.26 0.84 -8.18
CA VAL A 15 19.49 -0.61 -8.04
C VAL A 15 20.06 -0.92 -6.66
N ARG A 16 21.07 -0.17 -6.21
CA ARG A 16 21.65 -0.31 -4.87
C ARG A 16 20.61 -0.06 -3.76
N ALA A 17 19.78 0.96 -3.91
CA ALA A 17 18.72 1.25 -2.95
C ALA A 17 17.68 0.11 -2.87
N ALA A 18 17.29 -0.47 -4.01
CA ALA A 18 16.37 -1.59 -4.06
C ALA A 18 16.97 -2.88 -3.45
N GLU A 19 18.25 -3.15 -3.71
CA GLU A 19 18.97 -4.26 -3.08
C GLU A 19 19.01 -4.11 -1.55
N ASN A 20 19.35 -2.92 -1.06
CA ASN A 20 19.36 -2.64 0.37
C ASN A 20 17.96 -2.81 0.98
N ALA A 21 16.92 -2.29 0.33
CA ALA A 21 15.54 -2.46 0.79
C ALA A 21 15.12 -3.94 0.85
N ARG A 22 15.58 -4.75 -0.11
CA ARG A 22 15.31 -6.20 -0.11
C ARG A 22 16.03 -6.90 1.05
N ARG A 23 17.30 -6.57 1.32
CA ARG A 23 18.06 -7.12 2.45
C ARG A 23 17.39 -6.77 3.78
N ASN A 24 17.01 -5.50 3.97
CA ASN A 24 16.32 -5.04 5.18
C ASN A 24 14.99 -5.79 5.40
N ARG A 25 14.21 -6.05 4.34
CA ARG A 25 12.97 -6.84 4.44
C ARG A 25 13.24 -8.30 4.85
N ALA A 26 14.30 -8.91 4.31
CA ALA A 26 14.67 -10.27 4.68
C ALA A 26 15.10 -10.37 6.15
N GLU A 27 15.82 -9.37 6.66
CA GLU A 27 16.20 -9.27 8.08
C GLU A 27 14.98 -9.16 8.99
N ILE A 28 14.00 -8.31 8.65
CA ILE A 28 12.75 -8.18 9.43
C ILE A 28 12.03 -9.52 9.53
N VAL A 29 11.91 -10.25 8.42
CA VAL A 29 11.26 -11.57 8.39
C VAL A 29 12.03 -12.59 9.23
N ARG A 30 13.37 -12.56 9.16
CA ARG A 30 14.24 -13.42 9.97
C ARG A 30 14.06 -13.16 11.46
N GLU A 31 14.12 -11.90 11.91
CA GLU A 31 13.98 -11.56 13.33
C GLU A 31 12.56 -11.86 13.85
N LEU A 32 11.54 -11.70 13.01
CA LEU A 32 10.17 -12.13 13.32
C LEU A 32 10.07 -13.65 13.49
N SER A 33 10.74 -14.42 12.61
CA SER A 33 10.77 -15.89 12.70
C SER A 33 11.51 -16.38 13.94
N TRP A 34 12.52 -15.65 14.41
CA TRP A 34 13.26 -15.95 15.64
C TRP A 34 12.56 -15.44 16.91
N GLY A 35 11.44 -14.74 16.78
CA GLY A 35 10.68 -14.21 17.91
C GLY A 35 11.37 -13.06 18.66
N ARG A 36 12.47 -12.51 18.11
CA ARG A 36 13.19 -11.36 18.69
C ARG A 36 12.40 -10.06 18.54
N VAL A 37 11.53 -10.00 17.54
CA VAL A 37 10.59 -8.90 17.33
C VAL A 37 9.19 -9.47 17.26
N THR A 38 8.24 -8.83 17.93
CA THR A 38 6.83 -9.26 17.92
C THR A 38 6.06 -8.64 16.74
N ARG A 39 5.00 -9.32 16.27
CA ARG A 39 4.10 -8.75 15.24
C ARG A 39 3.54 -7.38 15.63
N ARG A 40 3.21 -7.21 16.92
CA ARG A 40 2.71 -5.94 17.47
C ARG A 40 3.75 -4.83 17.37
N GLU A 41 5.01 -5.14 17.62
CA GLU A 41 6.12 -4.20 17.53
C GLU A 41 6.41 -3.79 16.08
N LEU A 42 6.33 -4.73 15.13
CA LEU A 42 6.36 -4.41 13.70
C LEU A 42 5.18 -3.52 13.29
N ILE A 43 3.97 -3.75 13.80
CA ILE A 43 2.80 -2.88 13.54
C ILE A 43 3.03 -1.49 14.13
N LYS A 44 3.58 -1.38 15.35
CA LYS A 44 3.92 -0.08 15.97
C LYS A 44 4.98 0.65 15.16
N MET A 45 6.06 -0.03 14.76
CA MET A 45 7.08 0.55 13.89
C MET A 45 6.49 0.95 12.53
N GLY A 46 5.61 0.12 11.97
CA GLY A 46 4.85 0.41 10.75
C GLY A 46 4.00 1.66 10.89
N LEU A 47 3.24 1.82 11.97
CA LEU A 47 2.44 3.02 12.24
C LEU A 47 3.32 4.26 12.46
N ILE A 48 4.44 4.12 13.18
CA ILE A 48 5.40 5.21 13.39
C ILE A 48 6.04 5.65 12.07
N THR A 49 6.27 4.73 11.14
CA THR A 49 6.91 5.03 9.84
C THR A 49 5.94 5.41 8.73
N SER A 50 4.70 4.90 8.75
CA SER A 50 3.67 5.13 7.71
C SER A 50 2.66 6.21 8.09
N ALA A 51 2.21 6.25 9.35
CA ALA A 51 1.30 7.26 9.87
C ALA A 51 2.03 8.41 10.60
N GLY A 52 3.27 8.18 11.05
CA GLY A 52 4.14 9.19 11.65
C GLY A 52 5.08 9.81 10.61
N LEU A 53 4.88 11.08 10.33
CA LEU A 53 5.64 11.99 9.46
C LEU A 53 7.15 12.17 9.83
N LEU A 54 7.76 11.28 10.63
CA LEU A 54 9.11 11.49 11.17
C LEU A 54 10.24 10.86 10.35
N VAL A 55 10.01 9.74 9.66
CA VAL A 55 11.03 9.17 8.76
C VAL A 55 10.35 8.65 7.50
N PRO A 56 10.36 9.42 6.38
CA PRO A 56 9.89 8.92 5.10
C PRO A 56 10.85 7.82 4.60
N ILE A 57 10.58 6.57 4.99
CA ILE A 57 11.25 5.40 4.43
C ILE A 57 10.56 5.04 3.12
N GLY A 58 11.29 5.14 2.01
CA GLY A 58 10.79 4.79 0.69
C GLY A 58 10.20 3.37 0.66
N GLY A 59 8.91 3.26 0.37
CA GLY A 59 8.17 1.99 0.30
C GLY A 59 7.42 1.56 1.56
N LEU A 60 7.32 2.40 2.59
CA LEU A 60 6.44 2.19 3.76
C LEU A 60 5.51 3.39 4.04
N ASN A 61 5.75 4.56 3.45
CA ASN A 61 4.89 5.72 3.56
C ASN A 61 4.17 5.99 2.21
N PRO A 62 2.81 6.02 2.18
CA PRO A 62 2.04 6.22 0.95
C PRO A 62 2.13 7.65 0.38
N PHE A 63 2.65 8.61 1.15
CA PHE A 63 2.86 10.00 0.71
C PHE A 63 4.27 10.27 0.18
N VAL A 64 5.15 9.26 0.17
CA VAL A 64 6.47 9.36 -0.47
C VAL A 64 6.33 8.99 -1.94
N SER A 65 6.61 9.95 -2.83
CA SER A 65 6.41 9.86 -4.28
C SER A 65 7.23 8.77 -4.98
N SER A 66 8.24 8.20 -4.31
CA SER A 66 9.06 7.12 -4.85
C SER A 66 9.35 6.09 -3.76
N ALA A 67 8.68 4.94 -3.83
CA ALA A 67 9.24 3.76 -3.20
C ALA A 67 10.49 3.38 -4.02
N SER A 68 11.59 3.00 -3.38
CA SER A 68 12.84 2.69 -4.11
C SER A 68 12.69 1.57 -5.16
N ALA A 69 11.57 0.83 -5.11
CA ALA A 69 11.19 -0.23 -6.05
C ALA A 69 9.94 0.11 -6.91
N ASP A 70 9.36 1.31 -6.81
CA ASP A 70 8.15 1.68 -7.55
C ASP A 70 8.17 3.18 -7.91
N ASP A 71 7.95 3.50 -9.18
CA ASP A 71 7.89 4.89 -9.69
C ASP A 71 6.56 5.59 -9.36
N GLY A 72 5.79 5.07 -8.40
CA GLY A 72 4.39 5.47 -8.20
C GLY A 72 3.53 5.10 -9.42
N GLY A 73 4.03 4.16 -10.23
CA GLY A 73 3.52 3.80 -11.55
C GLY A 73 2.61 2.58 -11.51
N ILE A 74 2.00 2.27 -10.35
CA ILE A 74 0.99 1.20 -10.26
C ILE A 74 -0.08 1.53 -11.30
N PRO A 75 -0.18 0.76 -12.41
CA PRO A 75 -1.16 1.06 -13.42
C PRO A 75 -2.53 0.91 -12.76
N ARG A 76 -3.43 1.86 -13.03
CA ARG A 76 -4.83 1.74 -12.60
C ARG A 76 -5.32 0.36 -13.02
N SER A 77 -6.00 -0.35 -12.12
CA SER A 77 -6.51 -1.68 -12.42
C SER A 77 -7.24 -1.65 -13.77
N PRO A 78 -6.96 -2.58 -14.69
CA PRO A 78 -7.57 -2.58 -16.02
C PRO A 78 -9.10 -2.57 -15.86
N LEU A 79 -9.76 -1.64 -16.55
CA LEU A 79 -11.20 -1.44 -16.39
C LEU A 79 -12.03 -2.54 -17.07
N PHE A 80 -11.44 -3.41 -17.88
CA PHE A 80 -12.10 -4.52 -18.60
C PHE A 80 -13.44 -4.11 -19.27
N GLY A 81 -13.56 -2.87 -19.76
CA GLY A 81 -14.79 -2.35 -20.38
C GLY A 81 -15.90 -1.93 -19.39
N CYS A 82 -15.58 -1.76 -18.11
CA CYS A 82 -16.51 -1.31 -17.07
C CYS A 82 -17.21 -0.01 -17.47
N GLN A 83 -18.55 -0.04 -17.49
CA GLN A 83 -19.39 1.13 -17.72
C GLN A 83 -19.68 1.86 -16.40
N PRO A 84 -19.88 3.18 -16.43
CA PRO A 84 -20.35 3.92 -15.26
C PRO A 84 -21.66 3.33 -14.73
N PHE A 85 -21.87 3.39 -13.41
CA PHE A 85 -23.15 3.01 -12.82
C PHE A 85 -24.26 3.88 -13.41
N THR A 86 -25.23 3.26 -14.08
CA THR A 86 -26.43 3.92 -14.59
C THR A 86 -27.48 4.09 -13.49
N GLN A 87 -27.46 3.21 -12.50
CA GLN A 87 -28.34 3.28 -11.34
C GLN A 87 -27.76 4.25 -10.29
N PRO A 88 -28.56 5.19 -9.75
CA PRO A 88 -28.11 6.01 -8.64
C PRO A 88 -27.78 5.12 -7.44
N MET A 89 -26.63 5.40 -6.83
CA MET A 89 -26.20 4.69 -5.62
C MET A 89 -27.26 4.86 -4.52
N PRO A 90 -27.69 3.80 -3.83
CA PRO A 90 -28.68 3.90 -2.76
C PRO A 90 -28.07 4.65 -1.57
N ARG A 91 -28.21 5.96 -1.58
CA ARG A 91 -27.87 6.86 -0.48
C ARG A 91 -29.14 7.10 0.34
N PHE A 92 -28.98 7.38 1.63
CA PHE A 92 -30.12 7.74 2.49
C PHE A 92 -30.92 8.94 1.96
N ASP A 93 -30.28 9.83 1.20
CA ASP A 93 -30.94 10.99 0.56
C ASP A 93 -31.75 10.62 -0.69
N VAL A 94 -31.47 9.47 -1.32
CA VAL A 94 -32.10 9.00 -2.56
C VAL A 94 -33.25 8.03 -2.27
N LEU A 95 -33.23 7.36 -1.11
CA LEU A 95 -34.27 6.41 -0.72
C LEU A 95 -35.56 7.14 -0.32
N PRO A 96 -36.74 6.66 -0.77
CA PRO A 96 -38.01 7.19 -0.32
C PRO A 96 -38.16 6.97 1.19
N ARG A 97 -38.47 8.05 1.92
CA ARG A 97 -38.70 7.98 3.36
C ARG A 97 -40.08 7.38 3.62
N ASN A 98 -40.09 6.12 4.04
CA ASN A 98 -41.31 5.46 4.46
C ASN A 98 -41.56 5.69 5.95
N PRO A 99 -42.80 6.00 6.37
CA PRO A 99 -43.14 6.06 7.78
C PRO A 99 -43.06 4.66 8.40
N VAL A 100 -42.87 4.60 9.72
CA VAL A 100 -42.80 3.36 10.50
C VAL A 100 -44.05 2.49 10.32
N SER A 101 -45.19 3.08 9.97
CA SER A 101 -46.45 2.38 9.69
C SER A 101 -46.40 1.40 8.51
N VAL A 102 -45.37 1.47 7.66
CA VAL A 102 -45.16 0.55 6.52
C VAL A 102 -44.56 -0.80 6.95
N LEU A 103 -44.15 -0.95 8.21
CA LEU A 103 -43.54 -2.17 8.75
C LEU A 103 -44.56 -3.24 9.23
N ASN A 104 -45.84 -3.07 8.92
CA ASN A 104 -46.93 -3.97 9.34
C ASN A 104 -47.35 -4.94 8.25
#